data_AF-A0A445FFX1-F1
#
_entry.id   AF-A0A445FFX1-F1
#
_cell.length_a   1.000
_cell.length_b   1.000
_cell.length_c   1.000
_cell.angle_alpha   90.00
_cell.angle_beta   90.00
_cell.angle_gamma   90.00
#
_symmetry.space_group_name_H-M   'P 1'
#
loop_
_entity.id
_entity.type
_entity.pdbx_description
1 polymer ?
#
loop_
_entity_poly.entity_id
_entity_poly.type
_entity_poly.pdbx_seq_one_letter_code
_entity_poly.pdbx_strand_id
1 'polypeptide(L)'
;MNPSGSGSATVFVMVVDCVDFDGSFPRTAVKSLFQALERIQDNSKRAKKLPKLVLVATKVDLLPSQVSPARLDRWVKNRARSGGAPKLNGVYMVSSKKDLGVRNLLSFVKDLAGPRGNVWVIGAQNAGKSTLINAFAKKQGAKVTKLTEAPIPGTTLGILRIAGVLPAKTKMFDTPGLLHPYLMSMRLNRDEQKMVEIRKELRPRTYRIKVGQAIQIGGLTRLDLVEASVETIYVIVWASANVSLHMGKIENADEVSRNHVGIRLQGCH
;
A
#
# COMPACT_ATOMS: atom_id res chain seq x y z
N MET A 1 -29.37 -25.07 -10.90
CA MET A 1 -29.31 -23.84 -10.07
C MET A 1 -29.03 -22.67 -10.99
N ASN A 2 -30.01 -21.78 -11.17
CA ASN A 2 -29.93 -20.68 -12.13
C ASN A 2 -28.89 -19.63 -11.67
N PRO A 3 -27.96 -19.17 -12.52
CA PRO A 3 -27.08 -18.08 -12.19
C PRO A 3 -27.90 -16.78 -12.21
N SER A 4 -28.28 -16.30 -11.02
CA SER A 4 -28.83 -14.96 -10.82
C SER A 4 -27.92 -13.94 -11.52
N GLY A 5 -28.50 -13.11 -12.38
CA GLY A 5 -27.80 -12.36 -13.43
C GLY A 5 -26.55 -11.60 -12.98
N SER A 6 -25.39 -11.97 -13.54
CA SER A 6 -24.14 -11.23 -13.40
C SER A 6 -24.16 -9.99 -14.30
N GLY A 7 -24.83 -8.93 -13.84
CA GLY A 7 -24.76 -7.62 -14.47
C GLY A 7 -23.33 -7.08 -14.41
N SER A 8 -22.82 -6.58 -15.54
CA SER A 8 -21.49 -5.95 -15.61
C SER A 8 -21.39 -4.80 -14.62
N ALA A 9 -20.32 -4.80 -13.82
CA ALA A 9 -20.08 -3.86 -12.74
C ALA A 9 -18.73 -3.15 -12.89
N THR A 10 -18.63 -1.98 -12.29
CA THR A 10 -17.36 -1.28 -12.11
C THR A 10 -16.77 -1.70 -10.77
N VAL A 11 -15.52 -2.16 -10.76
CA VAL A 11 -14.78 -2.59 -9.57
C VAL A 11 -13.57 -1.69 -9.38
N PHE A 12 -13.42 -1.07 -8.21
CA PHE A 12 -12.17 -0.41 -7.81
C PHE A 12 -11.35 -1.35 -6.94
N VAL A 13 -10.15 -1.67 -7.41
CA VAL A 13 -9.13 -2.41 -6.68
C VAL A 13 -8.20 -1.38 -6.05
N MET A 14 -8.40 -1.13 -4.76
CA MET A 14 -7.58 -0.22 -3.96
C MET A 14 -6.37 -0.98 -3.44
N VAL A 15 -5.19 -0.62 -3.93
CA VAL A 15 -3.93 -1.28 -3.61
C VAL A 15 -3.22 -0.47 -2.53
N VAL A 16 -2.90 -1.14 -1.42
CA VAL A 16 -2.17 -0.57 -0.29
C VAL A 16 -0.98 -1.45 0.08
N ASP A 17 0.07 -0.84 0.60
CA ASP A 17 1.26 -1.50 1.13
C ASP A 17 1.02 -1.82 2.62
N CYS A 18 1.24 -3.06 3.05
CA CYS A 18 1.07 -3.41 4.47
C CYS A 18 2.12 -2.77 5.37
N VAL A 19 3.28 -2.45 4.83
CA VAL A 19 4.40 -1.89 5.58
C VAL A 19 4.24 -0.37 5.74
N ASP A 20 3.60 0.28 4.78
CA ASP A 20 3.27 1.71 4.81
C ASP A 20 1.79 1.91 4.42
N PHE A 21 0.89 1.43 5.27
CA PHE A 21 -0.54 1.49 4.98
C PHE A 21 -1.04 2.92 4.84
N ASP A 22 -0.65 3.81 5.75
CA ASP A 22 -1.15 5.19 5.75
C ASP A 22 -0.58 6.02 4.59
N GLY A 23 0.69 5.83 4.24
CA GLY A 23 1.29 6.48 3.07
C GLY A 23 0.72 5.94 1.76
N SER A 24 0.24 4.70 1.74
CA SER A 24 -0.29 4.06 0.52
C SER A 24 -1.81 4.12 0.35
N PHE A 25 -2.56 4.31 1.44
CA PHE A 25 -4.02 4.33 1.41
C PHE A 25 -4.55 5.60 0.72
N PRO A 26 -5.32 5.49 -0.37
CA PRO A 26 -5.65 6.63 -1.23
C PRO A 26 -6.83 7.47 -0.68
N ARG A 27 -6.67 8.08 0.50
CA ARG A 27 -7.72 8.81 1.25
C ARG A 27 -8.50 9.81 0.41
N THR A 28 -7.81 10.64 -0.37
CA THR A 28 -8.45 11.68 -1.20
C THR A 28 -9.27 11.07 -2.33
N ALA A 29 -8.73 10.07 -3.04
CA ALA A 29 -9.46 9.41 -4.13
C ALA A 29 -10.67 8.63 -3.60
N VAL A 30 -10.50 7.98 -2.45
CA VAL A 30 -11.57 7.34 -1.66
C VAL A 30 -12.67 8.36 -1.36
N LYS A 31 -12.34 9.50 -0.73
CA LYS A 31 -13.31 10.55 -0.38
C LYS A 31 -14.02 11.12 -1.62
N SER A 32 -13.28 11.46 -2.68
CA SER A 32 -13.87 12.00 -3.91
C SER A 32 -14.75 11.00 -4.64
N LEU A 33 -14.31 9.72 -4.71
CA LEU A 33 -15.14 8.66 -5.26
C LEU A 33 -16.44 8.56 -4.48
N PHE A 34 -16.39 8.60 -3.15
CA PHE A 34 -17.59 8.46 -2.32
C PHE A 34 -18.52 9.66 -2.37
N GLN A 35 -18.00 10.89 -2.38
CA GLN A 35 -18.83 12.08 -2.64
C GLN A 35 -19.55 11.99 -3.99
N ALA A 36 -18.88 11.43 -5.01
CA ALA A 36 -19.53 11.19 -6.29
C ALA A 36 -20.60 10.08 -6.20
N LEU A 37 -20.40 9.05 -5.38
CA LEU A 37 -21.38 7.99 -5.16
C LEU A 37 -22.60 8.43 -4.36
N GLU A 38 -22.43 9.24 -3.32
CA GLU A 38 -23.53 9.80 -2.51
C GLU A 38 -24.46 10.65 -3.40
N ARG A 39 -23.89 11.52 -4.23
CA ARG A 39 -24.65 12.31 -5.23
C ARG A 39 -25.44 11.44 -6.22
N ILE A 40 -24.97 10.22 -6.49
CA ILE A 40 -25.66 9.27 -7.37
C ILE A 40 -26.77 8.52 -6.62
N GLN A 41 -26.62 8.28 -5.31
CA GLN A 41 -27.63 7.62 -4.48
C GLN A 41 -28.85 8.50 -4.21
N ASP A 42 -28.65 9.80 -3.98
CA ASP A 42 -29.75 10.75 -3.74
C ASP A 42 -30.69 10.88 -4.95
N ASN A 43 -30.18 10.58 -6.15
CA ASN A 43 -30.97 10.45 -7.37
C ASN A 43 -31.57 9.03 -7.49
N SER A 44 -32.66 8.81 -6.76
CA SER A 44 -33.37 7.53 -6.50
C SER A 44 -33.66 6.60 -7.71
N LYS A 45 -33.53 7.06 -8.96
CA LYS A 45 -33.64 6.21 -10.18
C LYS A 45 -32.32 5.53 -10.61
N ARG A 46 -31.16 5.92 -10.05
CA ARG A 46 -29.80 5.41 -10.43
C ARG A 46 -29.10 4.52 -9.40
N ALA A 47 -29.74 4.20 -8.27
CA ALA A 47 -29.19 3.39 -7.17
C ALA A 47 -28.73 1.96 -7.56
N LYS A 48 -28.99 1.49 -8.78
CA LYS A 48 -28.80 0.07 -9.16
C LYS A 48 -27.35 -0.36 -9.43
N LYS A 49 -26.35 0.52 -9.51
CA LYS A 49 -24.94 0.10 -9.73
C LYS A 49 -23.91 1.02 -9.07
N LEU A 50 -23.89 1.02 -7.74
CA LEU A 50 -22.70 1.50 -7.04
C LEU A 50 -21.48 0.66 -7.45
N PRO A 51 -20.31 1.29 -7.62
CA PRO A 51 -19.10 0.54 -7.89
C PRO A 51 -18.75 -0.32 -6.69
N LYS A 52 -18.18 -1.48 -6.99
CA LYS A 52 -17.74 -2.44 -5.98
C LYS A 52 -16.31 -2.13 -5.58
N LEU A 53 -16.00 -2.23 -4.30
CA LEU A 53 -14.72 -1.82 -3.73
C LEU A 53 -13.99 -3.04 -3.17
N VAL A 54 -12.77 -3.27 -3.63
CA VAL A 54 -11.90 -4.33 -3.14
C VAL A 54 -10.63 -3.72 -2.62
N LEU A 55 -10.31 -3.95 -1.35
CA LEU A 55 -9.04 -3.53 -0.76
C LEU A 55 -8.03 -4.67 -0.89
N VAL A 56 -6.85 -4.35 -1.42
CA VAL A 56 -5.76 -5.31 -1.62
C VAL A 56 -4.55 -4.82 -0.85
N ALA A 57 -4.27 -5.49 0.25
CA ALA A 57 -3.10 -5.27 1.07
C ALA A 57 -1.93 -6.10 0.52
N THR A 58 -0.95 -5.43 -0.07
CA THR A 58 0.18 -6.05 -0.77
C THR A 58 1.42 -6.13 0.10
N LYS A 59 2.45 -6.81 -0.42
CA LYS A 59 3.76 -6.99 0.22
C LYS A 59 3.69 -7.65 1.60
N VAL A 60 2.71 -8.53 1.81
CA VAL A 60 2.58 -9.26 3.09
C VAL A 60 3.77 -10.18 3.39
N ASP A 61 4.57 -10.51 2.38
CA ASP A 61 5.84 -11.23 2.54
C ASP A 61 6.94 -10.41 3.23
N LEU A 62 6.75 -9.11 3.38
CA LEU A 62 7.65 -8.23 4.12
C LEU A 62 7.31 -8.16 5.61
N LEU A 63 6.12 -8.61 6.00
CA LEU A 63 5.73 -8.63 7.40
C LEU A 63 6.38 -9.82 8.12
N PRO A 64 6.66 -9.69 9.42
CA PRO A 64 7.22 -10.78 10.21
C PRO A 64 6.32 -12.00 10.15
N SER A 65 6.91 -13.17 9.93
CA SER A 65 6.23 -14.47 9.86
C SER A 65 5.40 -14.83 11.10
N GLN A 66 5.69 -14.21 12.25
CA GLN A 66 4.91 -14.37 13.48
C GLN A 66 3.55 -13.64 13.44
N VAL A 67 3.32 -12.73 12.49
CA VAL A 67 2.05 -12.02 12.35
C VAL A 67 0.98 -12.98 11.85
N SER A 68 -0.02 -13.26 12.69
CA SER A 68 -1.11 -14.15 12.29
C SER A 68 -1.98 -13.53 11.17
N PRO A 69 -2.40 -14.32 10.16
CA PRO A 69 -3.24 -13.82 9.08
C PRO A 69 -4.56 -13.20 9.56
N ALA A 70 -5.18 -13.76 10.60
CA ALA A 70 -6.42 -13.25 11.18
C ALA A 70 -6.22 -11.88 11.86
N ARG A 71 -5.08 -11.68 12.54
CA ARG A 71 -4.75 -10.39 13.16
C ARG A 71 -4.48 -9.33 12.10
N LEU A 72 -3.75 -9.69 11.04
CA LEU A 72 -3.50 -8.79 9.91
C LEU A 72 -4.82 -8.39 9.23
N ASP A 73 -5.73 -9.35 9.00
CA ASP A 73 -7.04 -9.07 8.42
C ASP A 73 -7.88 -8.10 9.22
N ARG A 74 -7.97 -8.34 10.53
CA ARG A 74 -8.65 -7.41 11.43
C ARG A 74 -8.00 -6.03 11.41
N TRP A 75 -6.67 -5.97 11.44
CA TRP A 75 -5.93 -4.70 11.43
C TRP A 75 -6.16 -3.92 10.14
N VAL A 76 -6.03 -4.56 8.97
CA VAL A 76 -6.26 -3.93 7.65
C VAL A 76 -7.69 -3.40 7.54
N LYS A 77 -8.69 -4.20 7.94
CA LYS A 77 -10.11 -3.79 7.92
C LYS A 77 -10.36 -2.59 8.82
N ASN A 78 -9.81 -2.61 10.03
CA ASN A 78 -9.97 -1.51 10.98
C ASN A 78 -9.26 -0.25 10.49
N ARG A 79 -8.02 -0.36 9.98
CA ARG A 79 -7.26 0.78 9.47
C ARG A 79 -7.93 1.39 8.24
N ALA A 80 -8.46 0.58 7.34
CA ALA A 80 -9.26 1.05 6.21
C ALA A 80 -10.49 1.84 6.68
N ARG A 81 -11.26 1.32 7.64
CA ARG A 81 -12.40 2.03 8.23
C ARG A 81 -11.99 3.36 8.85
N SER A 82 -10.91 3.38 9.64
CA SER A 82 -10.35 4.61 10.21
C SER A 82 -9.85 5.59 9.14
N GLY A 83 -9.44 5.09 7.97
CA GLY A 83 -9.09 5.88 6.80
C GLY A 83 -10.29 6.42 6.01
N GLY A 84 -11.52 6.11 6.43
CA GLY A 84 -12.75 6.50 5.73
C GLY A 84 -13.18 5.53 4.63
N ALA A 85 -12.66 4.31 4.60
CA ALA A 85 -13.17 3.28 3.69
C ALA A 85 -14.60 2.89 4.08
N PRO A 86 -15.56 2.88 3.14
CA PRO A 86 -16.92 2.43 3.36
C PRO A 86 -16.97 0.91 3.35
N LYS A 87 -18.17 0.35 3.16
CA LYS A 87 -18.35 -1.09 3.03
C LYS A 87 -17.58 -1.64 1.83
N LEU A 88 -16.51 -2.38 2.11
CA LEU A 88 -15.72 -3.11 1.13
C LEU A 88 -16.45 -4.40 0.73
N ASN A 89 -16.40 -4.76 -0.55
CA ASN A 89 -16.87 -6.05 -1.06
C ASN A 89 -15.90 -7.18 -0.73
N GLY A 90 -14.61 -6.88 -0.55
CA GLY A 90 -13.60 -7.85 -0.19
C GLY A 90 -12.30 -7.19 0.28
N VAL A 91 -11.58 -7.91 1.13
CA VAL A 91 -10.23 -7.55 1.58
C VAL A 91 -9.33 -8.75 1.30
N TYR A 92 -8.22 -8.50 0.59
CA TYR A 92 -7.28 -9.54 0.20
C TYR A 92 -5.86 -9.17 0.59
N MET A 93 -5.16 -10.14 1.16
CA MET A 93 -3.74 -10.08 1.47
C MET A 93 -2.99 -10.78 0.36
N VAL A 94 -2.04 -10.08 -0.25
CA VAL A 94 -1.29 -10.65 -1.37
C VAL A 94 0.20 -10.35 -1.25
N SER A 95 0.99 -11.28 -1.76
CA SER A 95 2.35 -11.00 -2.16
C SER A 95 2.46 -11.31 -3.64
N SER A 96 2.50 -10.27 -4.47
CA SER A 96 2.71 -10.43 -5.91
C SER A 96 4.08 -11.03 -6.23
N LYS A 97 5.07 -10.84 -5.35
CA LYS A 97 6.44 -11.36 -5.50
C LYS A 97 6.53 -12.84 -5.14
N LYS A 98 5.86 -13.26 -4.06
CA LYS A 98 5.78 -14.66 -3.61
C LYS A 98 4.60 -15.42 -4.17
N ASP A 99 3.80 -14.77 -5.02
CA ASP A 99 2.60 -15.33 -5.65
C ASP A 99 1.53 -15.81 -4.64
N LEU A 100 1.49 -15.19 -3.47
CA LEU A 100 0.55 -15.49 -2.40
C LEU A 100 -0.77 -14.75 -2.63
N GLY A 101 -1.90 -15.47 -2.60
CA GLY A 101 -3.25 -14.88 -2.65
C GLY A 101 -3.67 -14.29 -4.01
N VAL A 102 -2.75 -14.20 -4.98
CA VAL A 102 -2.98 -13.56 -6.30
C VAL A 102 -4.08 -14.25 -7.09
N ARG A 103 -4.09 -15.60 -7.14
CA ARG A 103 -5.11 -16.37 -7.88
C ARG A 103 -6.51 -16.16 -7.34
N ASN A 104 -6.66 -16.20 -6.01
CA ASN A 104 -7.96 -16.03 -5.35
C ASN A 104 -8.51 -14.62 -5.55
N LEU A 105 -7.65 -13.61 -5.43
CA LEU A 105 -8.01 -12.22 -5.73
C LEU A 105 -8.43 -12.05 -7.20
N LEU A 106 -7.67 -12.62 -8.14
CA LEU A 106 -8.00 -12.52 -9.56
C LEU A 106 -9.36 -13.16 -9.88
N SER A 107 -9.64 -14.35 -9.32
CA SER A 107 -10.95 -15.00 -9.48
C SER A 107 -12.06 -14.11 -8.93
N PHE A 108 -11.89 -13.63 -7.70
CA PHE A 108 -12.88 -12.77 -7.05
C PHE A 108 -13.16 -11.51 -7.86
N VAL A 109 -12.12 -10.80 -8.33
CA VAL A 109 -12.29 -9.58 -9.14
C VAL A 109 -12.99 -9.87 -10.47
N LYS A 110 -12.69 -10.99 -11.13
CA LYS A 110 -13.39 -11.42 -12.36
C LYS A 110 -14.87 -11.66 -12.12
N ASP A 111 -15.20 -12.43 -11.10
CA ASP A 111 -16.58 -12.78 -10.75
C ASP A 111 -17.36 -11.53 -10.33
N LEU A 112 -16.69 -10.64 -9.59
CA LEU A 112 -17.27 -9.39 -9.10
C LEU A 112 -17.57 -8.38 -10.23
N ALA A 113 -16.69 -8.28 -11.22
CA ALA A 113 -16.84 -7.40 -12.38
C ALA A 113 -17.85 -7.93 -13.41
N GLY A 114 -17.93 -9.25 -13.57
CA GLY A 114 -18.76 -9.89 -14.57
C GLY A 114 -18.22 -9.73 -16.00
N PRO A 115 -18.92 -10.29 -17.01
CA PRO A 115 -18.36 -10.53 -18.35
C PRO A 115 -17.98 -9.27 -19.14
N ARG A 116 -18.64 -8.13 -18.89
CA ARG A 116 -18.35 -6.84 -19.56
C ARG A 116 -18.03 -5.72 -18.56
N GLY A 117 -17.51 -6.08 -17.39
CA GLY A 117 -17.19 -5.13 -16.32
C GLY A 117 -15.95 -4.29 -16.59
N ASN A 118 -15.73 -3.30 -15.72
CA ASN A 118 -14.54 -2.45 -15.73
C ASN A 118 -13.83 -2.56 -14.38
N VAL A 119 -12.52 -2.80 -14.39
CA VAL A 119 -11.68 -2.90 -13.19
C VAL A 119 -10.68 -1.76 -13.18
N TRP A 120 -10.69 -0.96 -12.13
CA TRP A 120 -9.80 0.18 -11.94
C TRP A 120 -8.83 -0.12 -10.81
N VAL A 121 -7.53 -0.13 -11.11
CA VAL A 121 -6.48 -0.33 -10.10
C VAL A 121 -6.00 1.03 -9.64
N ILE A 122 -6.30 1.37 -8.38
CA ILE A 122 -5.98 2.67 -7.76
C ILE A 122 -5.14 2.47 -6.50
N GLY A 123 -4.32 3.46 -6.15
CA GLY A 123 -3.44 3.41 -4.98
C GLY A 123 -2.20 4.28 -5.14
N ALA A 124 -1.48 4.52 -4.05
CA ALA A 124 -0.32 5.39 -4.07
C ALA A 124 0.82 4.90 -4.98
N GLN A 125 1.76 5.80 -5.30
CA GLN A 125 3.03 5.39 -5.87
C GLN A 125 3.72 4.37 -4.95
N ASN A 126 4.34 3.34 -5.52
CA ASN A 126 5.02 2.24 -4.79
C ASN A 126 4.14 1.30 -3.94
N ALA A 127 2.82 1.48 -3.92
CA ALA A 127 1.88 0.55 -3.26
C ALA A 127 1.85 -0.87 -3.84
N GLY A 128 2.55 -1.14 -4.96
CA GLY A 128 2.62 -2.47 -5.58
C GLY A 128 1.64 -2.73 -6.73
N LYS A 129 0.97 -1.69 -7.26
CA LYS A 129 0.00 -1.80 -8.37
C LYS A 129 0.56 -2.53 -9.60
N SER A 130 1.67 -2.03 -10.17
CA SER A 130 2.26 -2.61 -11.38
C SER A 130 2.70 -4.07 -11.16
N THR A 131 3.26 -4.36 -9.98
CA THR A 131 3.67 -5.72 -9.61
C THR A 131 2.45 -6.65 -9.50
N LEU A 132 1.33 -6.17 -8.95
CA LEU A 132 0.07 -6.92 -8.89
C LEU A 132 -0.50 -7.19 -10.30
N ILE A 133 -0.54 -6.19 -11.16
CA ILE A 133 -1.03 -6.33 -12.55
C ILE A 133 -0.18 -7.35 -13.32
N ASN A 134 1.14 -7.27 -13.19
CA ASN A 134 2.06 -8.23 -13.80
C ASN A 134 1.83 -9.66 -13.25
N ALA A 135 1.57 -9.80 -11.95
CA ALA A 135 1.26 -11.08 -11.34
C ALA A 135 -0.06 -11.66 -11.87
N PHE A 136 -1.09 -10.84 -12.06
CA PHE A 136 -2.34 -11.27 -12.68
C PHE A 136 -2.15 -11.75 -14.13
N ALA A 137 -1.36 -11.03 -14.93
CA ALA A 137 -1.08 -11.45 -16.31
C ALA A 137 -0.35 -12.78 -16.36
N LYS A 138 0.68 -12.95 -15.51
CA LYS A 138 1.41 -14.22 -15.37
C LYS A 138 0.47 -15.37 -15.03
N LYS A 139 -0.52 -15.15 -14.15
CA LYS A 139 -1.53 -16.17 -13.81
C LYS A 139 -2.44 -16.57 -14.96
N GLN A 140 -2.58 -15.71 -15.95
CA GLN A 140 -3.38 -15.95 -17.14
C GLN A 140 -2.55 -16.50 -18.30
N GLY A 141 -1.24 -16.74 -18.12
CA GLY A 141 -0.35 -17.08 -19.22
C GLY A 141 -0.19 -15.95 -20.24
N ALA A 142 -0.56 -14.72 -19.89
CA ALA A 142 -0.51 -13.56 -20.76
C ALA A 142 0.69 -12.68 -20.42
N LYS A 143 1.26 -12.01 -21.43
CA LYS A 143 2.13 -10.85 -21.21
C LYS A 143 1.26 -9.61 -21.00
N VAL A 144 1.65 -8.74 -20.06
CA VAL A 144 0.98 -7.44 -19.90
C VAL A 144 1.23 -6.60 -21.13
N THR A 145 0.18 -6.34 -21.91
CA THR A 145 0.22 -5.35 -22.99
C THR A 145 -0.48 -4.08 -22.53
N LYS A 146 0.31 -3.01 -22.38
CA LYS A 146 -0.19 -1.65 -22.12
C LYS A 146 -0.53 -1.03 -23.48
N LEU A 147 -1.81 -1.00 -23.82
CA LEU A 147 -2.24 -0.70 -25.19
C LEU A 147 -2.27 0.80 -25.48
N THR A 148 -2.92 1.60 -24.62
CA THR A 148 -3.14 3.02 -24.86
C THR A 148 -3.42 3.79 -23.56
N GLU A 149 -3.16 5.10 -23.58
CA GLU A 149 -3.76 6.02 -22.63
C GLU A 149 -5.27 6.14 -22.94
N ALA A 150 -6.12 5.96 -21.92
CA ALA A 150 -7.54 6.22 -22.05
C ALA A 150 -7.75 7.74 -21.99
N PRO A 151 -8.31 8.39 -23.03
CA PRO A 151 -8.57 9.81 -22.99
C PRO A 151 -9.66 10.08 -21.94
N ILE A 152 -9.29 10.66 -20.81
CA ILE A 152 -10.22 11.22 -19.84
C ILE A 152 -10.14 12.75 -19.96
N PRO A 153 -11.21 13.43 -20.42
CA PRO A 153 -11.21 14.88 -20.58
C PRO A 153 -10.91 15.59 -19.27
N GLY A 154 -9.98 16.55 -19.29
CA GLY A 154 -9.63 17.39 -18.13
C GLY A 154 -8.57 16.80 -17.19
N THR A 155 -7.92 15.68 -17.53
CA THR A 155 -6.79 15.15 -16.75
C THR A 155 -5.55 14.92 -17.62
N THR A 156 -4.40 15.42 -17.17
CA THR A 156 -3.07 15.16 -17.76
C THR A 156 -2.48 13.80 -17.34
N LEU A 157 -3.26 12.95 -16.66
CA LEU A 157 -2.80 11.66 -16.11
C LEU A 157 -3.08 10.50 -17.08
N GLY A 158 -2.02 9.91 -17.63
CA GLY A 158 -2.04 8.78 -18.57
C GLY A 158 -2.54 7.46 -17.97
N ILE A 159 -3.87 7.29 -17.90
CA ILE A 159 -4.50 6.02 -17.47
C ILE A 159 -4.28 4.96 -18.54
N LEU A 160 -3.69 3.83 -18.17
CA LEU A 160 -3.33 2.79 -19.13
C LEU A 160 -4.37 1.67 -19.16
N ARG A 161 -4.83 1.32 -20.36
CA ARG A 161 -5.65 0.12 -20.55
C ARG A 161 -4.77 -1.12 -20.61
N ILE A 162 -5.07 -2.09 -19.73
CA ILE A 162 -4.38 -3.37 -19.65
C ILE A 162 -5.21 -4.45 -20.36
N ALA A 163 -4.59 -5.15 -21.32
CA ALA A 163 -5.18 -6.29 -22.02
C ALA A 163 -4.57 -7.63 -21.58
N GLY A 164 -5.28 -8.72 -21.87
CA GLY A 164 -4.82 -10.09 -21.61
C GLY A 164 -4.99 -10.60 -20.17
N VAL A 165 -5.32 -9.73 -19.22
CA VAL A 165 -5.47 -10.09 -17.79
C VAL A 165 -6.88 -10.59 -17.44
N LEU A 166 -7.90 -9.96 -18.03
CA LEU A 166 -9.31 -10.30 -17.82
C LEU A 166 -9.90 -10.86 -19.12
N PRO A 167 -11.06 -11.56 -19.07
CA PRO A 167 -11.76 -12.01 -20.27
C PRO A 167 -11.96 -10.86 -21.27
N ALA A 168 -11.95 -11.15 -22.58
CA ALA A 168 -11.84 -10.14 -23.65
C ALA A 168 -12.82 -8.95 -23.56
N LYS A 169 -14.00 -9.14 -22.96
CA LYS A 169 -15.02 -8.11 -22.80
C LYS A 169 -14.93 -7.31 -21.50
N THR A 170 -14.15 -7.77 -20.52
CA THR A 170 -13.89 -7.08 -19.24
C THR A 170 -12.61 -6.25 -19.36
N LYS A 171 -12.68 -4.96 -19.00
CA LYS A 171 -11.55 -4.04 -19.16
C LYS A 171 -10.84 -3.82 -17.83
N MET A 172 -9.52 -3.76 -17.85
CA MET A 172 -8.70 -3.35 -16.70
C MET A 172 -7.96 -2.06 -17.02
N PHE A 173 -7.96 -1.13 -16.07
CA PHE A 173 -7.33 0.17 -16.16
C PHE A 173 -6.33 0.35 -15.02
N ASP A 174 -5.10 0.67 -15.36
CA ASP A 174 -4.04 1.07 -14.43
C ASP A 174 -4.03 2.59 -14.33
N THR A 175 -4.24 3.11 -13.12
CA THR A 175 -4.16 4.54 -12.86
C THR A 175 -2.75 4.91 -12.41
N PRO A 176 -2.20 6.06 -12.85
CA PRO A 176 -0.93 6.54 -12.31
C PRO A 176 -0.97 6.61 -10.78
N GLY A 177 0.16 6.30 -10.15
CA GLY A 177 0.22 6.28 -8.70
C GLY A 177 -0.14 7.63 -8.10
N LEU A 178 -1.10 7.63 -7.18
CA LEU A 178 -1.47 8.84 -6.48
C LEU A 178 -0.27 9.29 -5.64
N LEU A 179 0.22 10.49 -5.92
CA LEU A 179 1.27 11.12 -5.12
C LEU A 179 0.65 11.60 -3.82
N HIS A 180 1.19 11.16 -2.69
CA HIS A 180 0.77 11.68 -1.40
C HIS A 180 1.81 12.71 -0.92
N PRO A 181 1.42 13.99 -0.73
CA PRO A 181 2.35 15.09 -0.40
C PRO A 181 3.26 14.85 0.82
N TYR A 182 2.90 13.95 1.72
CA TYR A 182 3.63 13.68 2.96
C TYR A 182 4.50 12.42 2.92
N LEU A 183 4.65 11.79 1.74
CA LEU A 183 5.54 10.64 1.62
C LEU A 183 6.98 11.07 1.87
N MET A 184 7.59 10.55 2.94
CA MET A 184 9.00 10.76 3.26
C MET A 184 9.90 10.45 2.06
N SER A 185 9.54 9.47 1.23
CA SER A 185 10.28 9.12 0.02
C SER A 185 10.40 10.27 -0.99
N MET A 186 9.49 11.24 -1.01
CA MET A 186 9.59 12.40 -1.92
C MET A 186 10.64 13.42 -1.49
N ARG A 187 11.09 13.36 -0.23
CA ARG A 187 12.18 14.18 0.30
C ARG A 187 13.54 13.50 0.16
N LEU A 188 13.56 12.27 -0.35
CA LEU A 188 14.75 11.44 -0.50
C LEU A 188 15.16 11.37 -1.96
N ASN A 189 16.47 11.37 -2.20
CA ASN A 189 17.03 11.06 -3.51
C ASN A 189 16.84 9.57 -3.85
N ARG A 190 17.16 9.17 -5.09
CA ARG A 190 16.92 7.80 -5.56
C ARG A 190 17.65 6.72 -4.76
N ASP A 191 18.86 7.00 -4.27
CA ASP A 191 19.65 6.01 -3.54
C ASP A 191 19.17 5.89 -2.10
N GLU A 192 18.81 7.00 -1.47
CA GLU A 192 18.14 7.01 -0.17
C GLU A 192 16.78 6.28 -0.23
N GLN A 193 15.99 6.50 -1.28
CA GLN A 193 14.73 5.75 -1.51
C GLN A 193 14.97 4.24 -1.55
N LYS A 194 16.05 3.77 -2.18
CA LYS A 194 16.41 2.34 -2.20
C LYS A 194 16.84 1.83 -0.83
N MET A 195 17.47 2.66 0.00
CA MET A 195 17.88 2.29 1.36
C MET A 195 16.67 2.12 2.28
N VAL A 196 15.71 3.04 2.23
CA VAL A 196 14.51 2.99 3.09
C VAL A 196 13.49 1.96 2.63
N GLU A 197 13.52 1.57 1.35
CA GLU A 197 12.63 0.56 0.81
C GLU A 197 12.83 -0.81 1.50
N ILE A 198 11.74 -1.35 2.04
CA ILE A 198 11.74 -2.67 2.64
C ILE A 198 11.56 -3.71 1.53
N ARG A 199 12.61 -4.51 1.29
CA ARG A 199 12.66 -5.51 0.20
C ARG A 199 12.70 -6.96 0.68
N LYS A 200 12.91 -7.14 1.98
CA LYS A 200 12.99 -8.41 2.71
C LYS A 200 12.09 -8.34 3.94
N GLU A 201 11.75 -9.49 4.50
CA GLU A 201 11.01 -9.60 5.75
C GLU A 201 11.61 -8.69 6.82
N LEU A 202 10.75 -7.89 7.45
CA LEU A 202 11.08 -6.99 8.53
C LEU A 202 11.62 -7.78 9.72
N ARG A 203 12.81 -7.38 10.19
CA ARG A 203 13.42 -7.94 11.39
C ARG A 203 13.33 -6.94 12.54
N PRO A 204 12.91 -7.38 13.74
CA PRO A 204 12.86 -6.49 14.89
C PRO A 204 14.29 -6.14 15.32
N ARG A 205 14.54 -4.87 15.62
CA ARG A 205 15.77 -4.39 16.26
C ARG A 205 15.44 -3.77 17.60
N THR A 206 15.76 -4.48 18.66
CA THR A 206 15.35 -4.13 20.03
C THR A 206 16.46 -3.38 20.76
N TYR A 207 16.12 -2.23 21.34
CA TYR A 207 16.99 -1.42 22.18
C TYR A 207 16.39 -1.28 23.56
N ARG A 208 17.23 -1.36 24.59
CA ARG A 208 16.87 -1.03 25.97
C ARG A 208 17.40 0.38 26.23
N ILE A 209 16.50 1.34 26.37
CA ILE A 209 16.83 2.77 26.52
C ILE A 209 16.53 3.28 27.93
N LYS A 210 17.39 4.17 28.42
CA LYS A 210 17.26 4.94 29.67
C LYS A 210 16.93 6.40 29.36
N VAL A 211 16.42 7.10 30.36
CA VAL A 211 16.29 8.57 30.31
C VAL A 211 17.64 9.20 29.96
N GLY A 212 17.62 10.18 29.06
CA GLY A 212 18.84 10.82 28.54
C GLY A 212 19.44 10.12 27.31
N GLN A 213 18.82 9.05 26.79
CA GLN A 213 19.28 8.34 25.58
C GLN A 213 18.37 8.57 24.37
N ALA A 214 18.96 8.46 23.19
CA ALA A 214 18.32 8.61 21.89
C ALA A 214 18.57 7.39 21.00
N ILE A 215 17.59 7.03 20.17
CA ILE A 215 17.74 6.10 19.03
C ILE A 215 17.60 6.92 17.74
N GLN A 216 18.63 6.89 16.92
CA GLN A 216 18.63 7.46 15.57
C GLN A 216 18.35 6.37 14.53
N ILE A 217 17.42 6.66 13.63
CA ILE A 217 17.00 5.78 12.54
C ILE A 217 17.50 6.39 11.24
N GLY A 218 18.72 6.02 10.85
CA GLY A 218 19.49 6.71 9.82
C GLY A 218 19.55 8.22 10.10
N GLY A 219 19.37 9.01 9.05
CA GLY A 219 19.13 10.45 9.14
C GLY A 219 17.65 10.84 9.07
N LEU A 220 16.72 9.90 9.27
CA LEU A 220 15.29 10.09 8.97
C LEU A 220 14.47 10.46 10.20
N THR A 221 14.78 9.84 11.33
CA THR A 221 13.98 9.95 12.55
C THR A 221 14.87 9.76 13.76
N ARG A 222 14.61 10.51 14.82
CA ARG A 222 15.23 10.36 16.13
C ARG A 222 14.14 10.16 17.18
N LEU A 223 14.39 9.25 18.11
CA LEU A 223 13.54 9.01 19.27
C LEU A 223 14.37 9.28 20.53
N ASP A 224 14.01 10.35 21.26
CA ASP A 224 14.67 10.76 22.49
C ASP A 224 13.84 10.32 23.70
N LEU A 225 14.44 9.65 24.68
CA LEU A 225 13.80 9.34 25.95
C LEU A 225 14.12 10.42 26.98
N VAL A 226 13.25 11.43 27.05
CA VAL A 226 13.40 12.59 27.93
C VAL A 226 12.98 12.28 29.37
N GLU A 227 11.94 11.46 29.55
CA GLU A 227 11.41 11.11 30.86
C GLU A 227 10.75 9.73 30.82
N ALA A 228 10.86 8.98 31.92
CA ALA A 228 10.15 7.72 32.14
C ALA A 228 9.95 7.47 33.63
N SER A 229 8.80 6.89 34.00
CA SER A 229 8.54 6.43 35.38
C SER A 229 9.28 5.14 35.75
N VAL A 230 9.97 4.53 34.78
CA VAL A 230 10.71 3.27 34.92
C VAL A 230 12.16 3.49 34.52
N GLU A 231 13.07 2.65 35.04
CA GLU A 231 14.51 2.78 34.76
C GLU A 231 14.84 2.61 33.28
N THR A 232 14.17 1.67 32.59
CA THR A 232 14.41 1.38 31.18
C THR A 232 13.15 1.03 30.41
N ILE A 233 13.09 1.47 29.15
CA ILE A 233 12.04 1.11 28.19
C ILE A 233 12.66 0.26 27.07
N TYR A 234 11.95 -0.78 26.63
CA TYR A 234 12.33 -1.54 25.45
C TYR A 234 11.64 -0.97 24.21
N VAL A 235 12.43 -0.51 23.24
CA VAL A 235 11.93 -0.01 21.95
C VAL A 235 12.32 -0.99 20.86
N ILE A 236 11.32 -1.45 20.09
CA ILE A 236 11.51 -2.34 18.95
C ILE A 236 11.33 -1.55 17.67
N VAL A 237 12.42 -1.39 16.91
CA VAL A 237 12.42 -0.67 15.65
C VAL A 237 12.23 -1.64 14.49
N TRP A 238 11.20 -1.37 13.67
CA TRP A 238 10.92 -2.08 12.43
C TRP A 238 11.19 -1.15 11.25
N ALA A 239 12.32 -1.34 10.59
CA ALA A 239 12.73 -0.53 9.44
C ALA A 239 13.58 -1.38 8.48
N SER A 240 13.81 -0.88 7.27
CA SER A 240 14.70 -1.54 6.30
C SER A 240 16.05 -1.90 6.94
N ALA A 241 16.56 -3.08 6.61
CA ALA A 241 17.87 -3.56 7.07
C ALA A 241 19.03 -2.69 6.57
N ASN A 242 18.81 -1.91 5.50
CA ASN A 242 19.80 -0.99 4.94
C ASN A 242 19.79 0.39 5.63
N VAL A 243 18.87 0.63 6.57
CA VAL A 243 18.85 1.86 7.38
C VAL A 243 19.61 1.58 8.67
N SER A 244 20.70 2.32 8.90
CA SER A 244 21.49 2.23 10.13
C SER A 244 20.66 2.64 11.35
N LEU A 245 20.95 2.03 12.50
CA LEU A 245 20.37 2.41 13.78
C LEU A 245 21.50 2.67 14.77
N HIS A 246 21.46 3.82 15.44
CA HIS A 246 22.45 4.21 16.43
C HIS A 246 21.76 4.60 17.72
N MET A 247 22.24 4.07 18.85
CA MET A 247 21.77 4.46 20.18
C MET A 247 22.88 5.21 20.89
N GLY A 248 22.56 6.35 21.49
CA GLY A 248 23.54 7.19 22.18
C GLY A 248 22.87 8.08 23.23
N LYS A 249 23.64 8.99 23.81
CA LYS A 249 23.08 10.01 24.70
C LYS A 249 22.45 11.15 23.89
N ILE A 250 21.38 11.76 24.41
CA ILE A 250 20.68 12.89 23.78
C ILE A 250 21.65 14.06 23.57
N GLU A 251 22.50 14.36 24.56
CA GLU A 251 23.50 15.44 24.50
C GLU A 251 24.43 15.37 23.26
N ASN A 252 24.72 14.16 22.78
CA ASN A 252 25.59 13.96 21.61
C ASN A 252 24.77 13.78 20.32
N ALA A 253 23.45 13.68 20.40
CA ALA A 253 22.62 13.25 19.28
C ALA A 253 22.63 14.26 18.13
N ASP A 254 22.68 15.56 18.41
CA ASP A 254 22.74 16.60 17.37
C ASP A 254 24.07 16.60 16.61
N GLU A 255 25.18 16.30 17.29
CA GLU A 255 26.49 16.15 16.66
C GLU A 255 26.53 14.88 15.79
N VAL A 256 26.08 13.74 16.33
CA VAL A 256 26.00 12.49 15.56
C VAL A 256 25.10 12.67 14.33
N SER A 257 23.97 13.37 14.45
CA SER A 257 23.09 13.63 13.32
C SER A 257 23.78 14.48 12.24
N ARG A 258 24.44 15.58 12.62
CA ARG A 258 25.18 16.44 11.68
C ARG A 258 26.31 15.70 10.95
N ASN A 259 27.02 14.81 11.63
CA ASN A 259 28.16 14.09 11.05
C ASN A 259 27.76 12.89 10.18
N HIS A 260 26.53 12.37 10.32
CA HIS A 260 26.09 11.15 9.62
C HIS A 260 25.00 11.40 8.57
N VAL A 261 24.23 12.49 8.67
CA VAL A 261 23.25 12.88 7.65
C VAL A 261 23.97 13.16 6.32
N GLY A 262 23.66 12.36 5.30
CA GLY A 262 24.21 12.50 3.94
C GLY A 262 25.57 11.83 3.68
N ILE A 263 26.28 11.36 4.72
CA ILE A 263 27.67 10.85 4.58
C ILE A 263 27.76 9.34 4.84
N ARG A 264 27.09 8.81 5.88
CA ARG A 264 27.16 7.39 6.26
C ARG A 264 25.82 6.88 6.78
N LEU A 265 25.10 6.14 5.93
CA LEU A 265 23.97 5.27 6.29
C LEU A 265 24.35 3.79 6.23
N GLN A 266 25.63 3.47 6.45
CA GLN A 266 26.09 2.08 6.59
C GLN A 266 26.35 1.79 8.06
N GLY A 267 25.78 0.68 8.55
CA GLY A 267 25.90 0.25 9.92
C GLY A 267 27.36 0.07 10.33
N CYS A 268 27.69 0.54 11.53
CA CYS A 268 28.85 0.03 12.25
C CYS A 268 28.47 -1.37 12.74
N HIS A 269 29.26 -2.36 12.36
CA HIS A 269 29.34 -3.63 13.09
C HIS A 269 29.88 -3.38 14.50
#